data_AF-A0A2E6VLY7-F1
#
_entry.id   AF-A0A2E6VLY7-F1
#
_cell.length_a   1.000
_cell.length_b   1.000
_cell.length_c   1.000
_cell.angle_alpha   90.00
_cell.angle_beta   90.00
_cell.angle_gamma   90.00
#
_symmetry.space_group_name_H-M   'P 1'
#
loop_
_entity.id
_entity.type
_entity.pdbx_description
1 polymer ?
#
loop_
_entity_poly.entity_id
_entity_poly.type
_entity_poly.pdbx_seq_one_letter_code
_entity_poly.pdbx_strand_id
1 'polypeptide(L)'
;MKEIDEKTQQALLLFNRRAEAAEKELEATAKIKKAEKAKDEAVIALQKAKDSGADPEAVAEAEALWRNALDTWQKLRDGEETEETEETEETEETEETEETEETE
;
A
#
# COMPACT_ATOMS: atom_id res chain seq x y z
N MET A 1 -27.96 15.52 30.18
CA MET A 1 -26.75 15.61 29.33
C MET A 1 -26.81 16.93 28.60
N LYS A 2 -25.71 17.69 28.52
CA LYS A 2 -25.66 18.84 27.61
C LYS A 2 -25.57 18.25 26.21
N GLU A 3 -26.60 18.44 25.40
CA GLU A 3 -26.58 18.07 23.99
C GLU A 3 -25.49 18.89 23.29
N ILE A 4 -24.69 18.23 22.46
CA ILE A 4 -23.66 18.90 21.68
C ILE A 4 -24.36 19.85 20.70
N ASP A 5 -23.97 21.12 20.74
CA ASP A 5 -24.49 22.14 19.84
C ASP A 5 -24.22 21.77 18.37
N GLU A 6 -25.16 22.05 17.48
CA GLU A 6 -25.11 21.67 16.06
C GLU A 6 -23.83 22.17 15.37
N LYS A 7 -23.33 23.34 15.77
CA LYS A 7 -22.07 23.89 15.27
C LYS A 7 -20.86 23.01 15.63
N THR A 8 -20.90 22.38 16.80
CA THR A 8 -19.86 21.47 17.28
C THR A 8 -19.93 20.14 16.53
N GLN A 9 -21.13 19.64 16.22
CA GLN A 9 -21.30 18.43 15.40
C GLN A 9 -20.76 18.64 13.97
N GLN A 10 -21.07 19.79 13.36
CA GLN A 10 -20.55 20.14 12.03
C GLN A 10 -19.02 20.29 12.02
N ALA A 11 -18.45 20.90 13.07
CA ALA A 11 -17.00 21.02 13.20
C ALA A 11 -16.32 19.63 13.31
N LEU A 12 -16.89 18.70 14.07
CA LEU A 12 -16.39 17.32 14.18
C LEU A 12 -16.49 16.56 12.86
N LEU A 13 -17.60 16.69 12.13
CA LEU A 13 -17.76 16.06 10.81
C LEU A 13 -16.71 16.57 9.80
N LEU A 14 -16.44 17.88 9.78
CA LEU A 14 -15.41 18.46 8.92
C LEU A 14 -14.01 18.01 9.31
N PHE A 15 -13.73 17.90 10.62
CA PHE A 15 -12.45 17.40 11.11
C PHE A 15 -12.23 15.94 10.72
N ASN A 16 -13.22 15.07 10.95
CA ASN A 16 -13.14 13.65 10.58
C ASN A 16 -12.95 13.50 9.07
N ARG A 17 -13.72 14.22 8.25
CA ARG A 17 -13.55 14.19 6.79
C ARG A 17 -12.15 14.60 6.35
N ARG A 18 -11.53 15.57 7.05
CA ARG A 18 -10.17 16.00 6.76
C ARG A 18 -9.14 14.97 7.23
N ALA A 19 -9.37 14.33 8.36
CA ALA A 19 -8.53 13.24 8.86
C ALA A 19 -8.56 12.06 7.87
N GLU A 20 -9.75 11.63 7.44
CA GLU A 20 -9.91 10.57 6.43
C GLU A 20 -9.23 10.93 5.10
N ALA A 21 -9.32 12.19 4.65
CA ALA A 21 -8.64 12.64 3.44
C ALA A 21 -7.11 12.62 3.58
N ALA A 22 -6.59 12.99 4.76
CA ALA A 22 -5.14 12.96 5.03
C ALA A 22 -4.62 11.52 5.15
N GLU A 23 -5.40 10.61 5.75
CA GLU A 23 -5.07 9.19 5.81
C GLU A 23 -5.03 8.55 4.42
N LYS A 24 -6.02 8.84 3.55
CA LYS A 24 -6.03 8.38 2.16
C LYS A 24 -4.84 8.90 1.35
N GLU A 25 -4.45 10.16 1.57
CA GLU A 25 -3.25 10.72 0.94
C GLU A 25 -1.99 9.99 1.42
N LEU A 26 -1.84 9.76 2.72
CA LEU A 26 -0.72 9.02 3.29
C LEU A 26 -0.67 7.58 2.74
N GLU A 27 -1.80 6.89 2.69
CA GLU A 27 -1.92 5.54 2.15
C GLU A 27 -1.51 5.49 0.67
N ALA A 28 -2.00 6.43 -0.15
CA ALA A 28 -1.59 6.53 -1.55
C ALA A 28 -0.07 6.76 -1.69
N THR A 29 0.52 7.63 -0.88
CA THR A 29 1.98 7.82 -0.89
C THR A 29 2.75 6.58 -0.42
N ALA A 30 2.21 5.83 0.54
CA ALA A 30 2.80 4.59 1.03
C ALA A 30 2.74 3.48 -0.04
N LYS A 31 1.60 3.34 -0.72
CA LYS A 31 1.40 2.41 -1.85
C LYS A 31 2.40 2.68 -2.98
N ILE A 32 2.61 3.94 -3.37
CA ILE A 32 3.60 4.32 -4.39
C ILE A 32 5.03 3.96 -3.94
N LYS A 33 5.40 4.23 -2.68
CA LYS A 33 6.73 3.87 -2.15
C LYS A 33 6.95 2.34 -2.11
N LYS A 34 5.93 1.56 -1.74
CA LYS A 34 6.01 0.09 -1.75
C LYS A 34 6.23 -0.42 -3.17
N ALA A 35 5.47 0.09 -4.14
CA ALA A 35 5.63 -0.26 -5.56
C ALA A 35 7.00 0.16 -6.13
N GLU A 36 7.54 1.32 -5.71
CA GLU A 36 8.87 1.76 -6.10
C GLU A 36 9.95 0.78 -5.63
N LYS A 37 9.86 0.36 -4.35
CA LYS A 37 10.78 -0.63 -3.78
C LYS A 37 10.68 -1.98 -4.50
N ALA A 38 9.47 -2.46 -4.78
CA ALA A 38 9.25 -3.71 -5.51
C ALA A 38 9.85 -3.67 -6.93
N LYS A 39 9.70 -2.55 -7.64
CA LYS A 39 10.33 -2.31 -8.94
C LYS A 39 11.86 -2.36 -8.83
N ASP A 40 12.45 -1.70 -7.84
CA ASP A 40 13.90 -1.68 -7.63
C ASP A 40 14.45 -3.07 -7.26
N GLU A 41 13.74 -3.82 -6.43
CA GLU A 41 14.07 -5.22 -6.09
C GLU A 41 14.00 -6.13 -7.32
N ALA A 42 12.98 -5.95 -8.18
CA ALA A 42 12.86 -6.70 -9.43
C ALA A 42 14.01 -6.38 -10.41
N VAL A 43 14.48 -5.12 -10.47
CA VAL A 43 15.69 -4.75 -11.25
C VAL A 43 16.91 -5.49 -10.72
N ILE A 44 17.11 -5.51 -9.40
CA ILE A 44 18.25 -6.18 -8.77
C ILE A 44 18.20 -7.69 -9.04
N ALA A 45 17.03 -8.31 -8.91
CA ALA A 45 16.82 -9.73 -9.19
C ALA A 45 17.11 -10.07 -10.66
N LEU A 46 16.63 -9.24 -11.58
CA LEU A 46 16.89 -9.40 -13.00
C LEU A 46 18.38 -9.28 -13.34
N GLN A 47 19.04 -8.27 -12.78
CA GLN A 47 20.47 -8.07 -12.98
C GLN A 47 21.27 -9.27 -12.43
N LYS A 48 20.90 -9.75 -11.24
CA LYS A 48 21.51 -10.94 -10.64
C LYS A 48 21.29 -12.20 -11.48
N ALA A 49 20.10 -12.40 -12.06
CA ALA A 49 19.83 -13.52 -12.97
C ALA A 49 20.71 -13.45 -14.22
N LYS A 50 20.88 -12.25 -14.79
CA LYS A 50 21.78 -12.02 -15.94
C LYS A 50 23.25 -12.26 -15.58
N ASP A 51 23.70 -11.76 -14.44
CA ASP A 51 25.10 -11.86 -14.01
C ASP A 51 25.48 -13.29 -13.55
N SER A 52 24.54 -14.05 -13.01
CA SER A 52 24.75 -15.45 -12.62
C SER A 52 24.68 -16.43 -13.78
N GLY A 53 24.34 -15.97 -14.98
CA GLY A 53 24.15 -16.82 -16.16
C GLY A 53 22.97 -17.77 -16.00
N ALA A 54 21.90 -17.32 -15.33
CA ALA A 54 20.66 -18.07 -15.19
C ALA A 54 20.08 -18.43 -16.57
N ASP A 55 19.27 -19.49 -16.61
CA ASP A 55 18.60 -19.92 -17.83
C ASP A 55 17.83 -18.76 -18.48
N PRO A 56 17.81 -18.67 -19.82
CA PRO A 56 17.13 -17.59 -20.53
C PRO A 56 15.63 -17.49 -20.19
N GLU A 57 15.02 -18.62 -19.80
CA GLU A 57 13.64 -18.68 -19.32
C GLU A 57 13.49 -17.99 -17.95
N ALA A 58 14.42 -18.23 -17.01
CA ALA A 58 14.45 -17.55 -15.71
C ALA A 58 14.73 -16.04 -15.84
N VAL A 59 15.57 -15.64 -16.81
CA VAL A 59 15.78 -14.21 -17.12
C VAL A 59 14.53 -13.58 -17.72
N ALA A 60 13.80 -14.31 -18.57
CA ALA A 60 12.55 -13.83 -19.17
C ALA A 60 11.44 -13.68 -18.12
N GLU A 61 11.31 -14.62 -17.18
CA GLU A 61 10.39 -14.54 -16.05
C GLU A 61 10.71 -13.34 -15.15
N ALA A 62 12.00 -13.15 -14.79
CA ALA A 62 12.43 -11.99 -14.02
C ALA A 62 12.17 -10.66 -14.76
N GLU A 63 12.30 -10.65 -16.10
CA GLU A 63 11.95 -9.50 -16.93
C GLU A 63 10.45 -9.23 -16.98
N ALA A 64 9.62 -10.27 -17.01
CA ALA A 64 8.18 -10.15 -16.96
C ALA A 64 7.73 -9.56 -15.61
N LEU A 65 8.30 -10.06 -14.50
CA LEU A 65 8.06 -9.53 -13.16
C LEU A 65 8.49 -8.07 -13.03
N TRP A 66 9.66 -7.70 -13.55
CA TRP A 66 10.11 -6.31 -13.57
C TRP A 66 9.17 -5.40 -14.38
N ARG A 67 8.72 -5.84 -15.56
CA ARG A 67 7.78 -5.06 -16.38
C ARG A 67 6.43 -4.88 -15.68
N ASN A 68 5.92 -5.92 -15.02
CA ASN A 68 4.67 -5.83 -14.26
C ASN A 68 4.80 -4.88 -13.04
N ALA A 69 5.88 -4.97 -12.29
CA ALA A 69 6.15 -4.06 -11.16
C ALA A 69 6.30 -2.60 -11.63
N LEU A 70 6.93 -2.37 -12.79
CA LEU A 70 7.07 -1.04 -13.39
C LEU A 70 5.73 -0.46 -13.86
N ASP A 71 4.90 -1.27 -14.50
CA ASP A 71 3.54 -0.88 -14.92
C ASP A 71 2.68 -0.50 -13.72
N THR A 72 2.69 -1.33 -12.67
CA THR A 72 1.95 -1.08 -11.42
C THR A 72 2.40 0.22 -10.74
N TRP A 73 3.72 0.44 -10.64
CA TRP A 73 4.25 1.70 -10.09
C TRP A 73 3.87 2.92 -10.93
N GLN A 74 3.89 2.82 -12.26
CA GLN A 74 3.48 3.92 -13.15
C GLN A 74 2.01 4.27 -12.96
N LYS A 75 1.11 3.28 -12.93
CA LYS A 75 -0.32 3.51 -12.72
C LYS A 75 -0.62 4.17 -11.38
N LEU A 76 -0.03 3.66 -10.29
CA LEU A 76 -0.16 4.26 -8.95
C LEU A 76 0.38 5.70 -8.90
N ARG A 77 1.49 5.99 -9.61
CA ARG A 77 2.08 7.33 -9.67
C ARG A 77 1.23 8.29 -10.51
N ASP A 78 0.68 7.81 -11.62
CA ASP A 78 -0.14 8.62 -12.54
C ASP A 78 -1.56 8.87 -11.98
N GLY A 79 -1.87 8.31 -10.79
CA GLY A 79 -3.16 8.47 -10.12
C GLY A 79 -4.28 7.71 -10.83
N GLU A 80 -3.93 6.75 -11.68
CA GLU A 80 -4.88 5.77 -12.18
C GLU A 80 -5.28 4.92 -10.98
N GLU A 81 -6.55 5.03 -10.59
CA GLU A 81 -7.19 4.12 -9.65
C GLU A 81 -7.17 2.76 -10.34
N THR A 82 -6.04 2.05 -10.21
CA THR A 82 -5.95 0.65 -10.59
C THR A 82 -7.11 0.00 -9.88
N GLU A 83 -8.08 -0.51 -10.64
CA GLU A 83 -9.01 -1.50 -10.10
C GLU A 83 -8.11 -2.45 -9.35
N GLU A 84 -8.31 -2.46 -8.03
CA GLU A 84 -7.59 -3.31 -7.10
C GLU A 84 -7.95 -4.73 -7.53
N THR A 85 -7.27 -5.24 -8.56
CA THR A 85 -7.16 -6.67 -8.77
C THR A 85 -6.53 -7.14 -7.48
N GLU A 86 -7.37 -7.78 -6.67
CA GLU A 86 -7.11 -8.46 -5.42
C GLU A 86 -5.83 -9.31 -5.52
N GLU A 87 -4.66 -8.69 -5.55
CA GLU A 87 -3.38 -9.36 -5.51
C GLU A 87 -2.80 -9.08 -4.14
N THR A 88 -3.36 -9.85 -3.21
CA THR A 88 -2.78 -10.22 -1.92
C THR A 88 -2.50 -9.03 -1.02
N GLU A 89 -3.55 -8.64 -0.28
CA GLU A 89 -3.36 -8.24 1.12
C GLU A 89 -2.55 -9.35 1.78
N GLU A 90 -1.22 -9.17 1.81
CA GLU A 90 -0.37 -9.86 2.76
C GLU A 90 -0.83 -9.38 4.12
N THR A 91 -1.73 -10.17 4.68
CA THR A 91 -2.23 -10.15 6.05
C THR A 91 -1.03 -10.07 7.01
N GLU A 92 -0.55 -8.86 7.28
CA GLU A 92 0.08 -8.57 8.57
C GLU A 92 -1.09 -8.40 9.55
N GLU A 93 -1.71 -9.53 9.88
CA GLU A 93 -2.58 -9.72 11.03
C GLU A 93 -1.73 -9.41 12.27
N THR A 94 -1.68 -8.13 12.61
CA THR A 94 -1.18 -7.69 13.89
C THR A 94 -2.29 -8.05 14.87
N GLU A 95 -2.29 -9.30 15.36
CA GLU A 95 -3.04 -9.71 16.54
C GLU A 95 -2.51 -8.88 17.72
N GLU A 96 -2.98 -7.65 17.85
CA GLU A 96 -2.96 -6.94 19.14
C GLU A 96 -4.19 -7.45 19.90
N THR A 97 -4.01 -8.59 20.58
CA THR A 97 -4.94 -9.06 21.59
C THR A 97 -5.02 -8.01 22.70
N GLU A 98 -6.06 -7.17 22.65
CA GLU A 98 -6.61 -6.52 23.82
C GLU A 98 -7.07 -7.61 24.79
N GLU A 99 -6.37 -7.78 25.92
CA GLU A 99 -6.99 -8.34 27.12
C GLU A 99 -7.02 -7.23 28.18
N THR A 100 -8.16 -6.54 28.21
CA THR A 100 -8.61 -5.76 29.35
C THR A 100 -9.33 -6.71 30.30
N GLU A 101 -8.80 -6.93 31.51
CA GLU A 101 -9.62 -7.29 32.68
C GLU A 101 -9.09 -6.60 33.94
N GLU A 102 -9.66 -5.44 34.26
CA GLU A 102 -9.83 -4.98 35.64
C GLU A 102 -11.17 -5.52 36.17
N THR A 103 -11.12 -6.49 37.07
CA THR A 103 -12.17 -6.83 38.07
C THR A 103 -11.45 -7.71 39.12
N GLU A 104 -11.44 -7.47 40.44
CA GLU A 104 -12.43 -7.01 41.42
C GLU A 104 -11.72 -6.47 42.68
#